data_AF-A0A1H2W5H7-F1
#
_entry.id   AF-A0A1H2W5H7-F1
#
_cell.length_a   1.000
_cell.length_b   1.000
_cell.length_c   1.000
_cell.angle_alpha   90.00
_cell.angle_beta   90.00
_cell.angle_gamma   90.00
#
_symmetry.space_group_name_H-M   'P 1'
#
loop_
_entity.id
_entity.type
_entity.pdbx_description
1 polymer ?
#
loop_
_entity_poly.entity_id
_entity_poly.type
_entity_poly.pdbx_seq_one_letter_code
_entity_poly.pdbx_strand_id
1 'polypeptide(L)'
;MKSVAISIEWERVVVRRVGATHAVLCDISFAIRAGQMVAVVGHNGAGKTTLARVMTGLIPIAAGAVKVFGQPLPTQRRLVQMGFQPPSAQLLGTTIAEELAIALAARPCETGEVESDARRMQAEMHALCRRFGLNMPLTTPVHHLSGGQVARLCIASAIASGAYILVMDETQAELDPAARQAMRQLFRDLAEQGRTILLITHDMEDVLAADRVLVLEAGRLVDDLPVRSFFYSERGGATPCQQHGFEEPFLVRAARSTNHRLGLRLSPVTEMEWTEGLQHVSACR
;
A
#
# COMPACT_ATOMS: atom_id res chain seq x y z
N MET A 1 -19.93 -7.99 -16.58
CA MET A 1 -18.70 -7.43 -15.97
C MET A 1 -19.07 -6.18 -15.21
N LYS A 2 -19.03 -6.18 -13.87
CA LYS A 2 -19.23 -4.93 -13.11
C LYS A 2 -18.03 -4.03 -13.42
N SER A 3 -18.28 -2.81 -13.88
CA SER A 3 -17.22 -1.81 -14.09
C SER A 3 -16.52 -1.58 -12.76
N VAL A 4 -15.24 -1.96 -12.66
CA VAL A 4 -14.45 -1.74 -11.44
C VAL A 4 -14.19 -0.25 -11.34
N ALA A 5 -14.63 0.38 -10.24
CA ALA A 5 -14.49 1.82 -10.04
C ALA A 5 -13.01 2.22 -9.96
N ILE A 6 -12.64 3.32 -10.60
CA ILE A 6 -11.33 3.95 -10.44
C ILE A 6 -11.34 4.70 -9.10
N SER A 7 -10.44 4.33 -8.20
CA SER A 7 -10.34 4.98 -6.88
C SER A 7 -9.46 6.21 -6.94
N ILE A 8 -8.38 6.20 -7.73
CA ILE A 8 -7.53 7.37 -7.97
C ILE A 8 -7.10 7.47 -9.44
N GLU A 9 -7.04 8.69 -9.94
CA GLU A 9 -6.61 9.03 -11.29
C GLU A 9 -5.64 10.22 -11.24
N TRP A 10 -4.51 10.07 -11.92
CA TRP A 10 -3.47 11.08 -12.10
C TRP A 10 -3.36 11.41 -13.58
N GLU A 11 -3.47 12.70 -13.90
CA GLU A 11 -3.41 13.21 -15.27
C GLU A 11 -2.32 14.27 -15.38
N ARG A 12 -1.21 13.92 -16.03
CA ARG A 12 -0.07 14.81 -16.35
C ARG A 12 0.41 15.63 -15.16
N VAL A 13 0.51 15.00 -13.99
CA VAL A 13 0.83 15.70 -12.74
C VAL A 13 2.28 16.15 -12.76
N VAL A 14 2.49 17.44 -12.44
CA VAL A 14 3.80 18.05 -12.25
C VAL A 14 3.88 18.60 -10.84
N VAL A 15 5.00 18.37 -10.15
CA VAL A 15 5.25 18.89 -8.80
C VAL A 15 6.56 19.64 -8.79
N ARG A 16 6.54 20.88 -8.30
CA ARG A 16 7.72 21.71 -8.12
C ARG A 16 7.79 22.17 -6.67
N ARG A 17 8.96 22.01 -6.03
CA ARG A 17 9.19 22.57 -4.69
C ARG A 17 9.27 24.09 -4.77
N VAL A 18 8.84 24.76 -3.71
CA VAL A 18 9.00 26.22 -3.59
C VAL A 18 10.48 26.56 -3.73
N GLY A 19 10.81 27.48 -4.64
CA GLY A 19 12.19 27.91 -4.91
C GLY A 19 13.03 26.96 -5.79
N ALA A 20 12.50 25.80 -6.19
CA ALA A 20 13.23 24.90 -7.09
C ALA A 20 13.08 25.31 -8.56
N THR A 21 14.17 25.26 -9.31
CA THR A 21 14.19 25.47 -10.76
C THR A 21 13.69 24.26 -11.55
N HIS A 22 13.82 23.07 -10.96
CA HIS A 22 13.43 21.80 -11.58
C HIS A 22 12.21 21.18 -10.86
N ALA A 23 11.38 20.49 -11.62
CA ALA A 23 10.25 19.74 -11.07
C ALA A 23 10.74 18.42 -10.44
N VAL A 24 10.16 18.07 -9.30
CA VAL A 24 10.45 16.82 -8.57
C VAL A 24 9.67 15.66 -9.18
N LEU A 25 8.44 15.91 -9.63
CA LEU A 25 7.65 14.98 -10.44
C LEU A 25 7.30 15.66 -11.77
N CYS A 26 7.47 14.92 -12.86
CA CYS A 26 7.31 15.42 -14.23
C CYS A 26 6.38 14.49 -15.02
N ASP A 27 5.19 15.00 -15.36
CA ASP A 27 4.25 14.34 -16.26
C ASP A 27 3.83 12.93 -15.80
N ILE A 28 3.45 12.81 -14.54
CA ILE A 28 3.02 11.53 -13.95
C ILE A 28 1.55 11.30 -14.29
N SER A 29 1.25 10.19 -14.97
CA SER A 29 -0.11 9.77 -15.29
C SER A 29 -0.31 8.28 -15.00
N PHE A 30 -1.32 7.94 -14.21
CA PHE A 30 -1.73 6.56 -13.92
C PHE A 30 -3.13 6.54 -13.30
N ALA A 31 -3.77 5.38 -13.27
CA ALA A 31 -5.03 5.18 -12.56
C ALA A 31 -4.96 3.90 -11.72
N ILE A 32 -5.52 3.92 -10.51
CA ILE A 32 -5.62 2.74 -9.63
C ILE A 32 -7.09 2.38 -9.46
N ARG A 33 -7.38 1.08 -9.56
CA ARG A 33 -8.73 0.55 -9.36
C ARG A 33 -9.02 0.37 -7.87
N ALA A 34 -10.29 0.52 -7.48
CA ALA A 34 -10.74 0.12 -6.15
C ALA A 34 -10.42 -1.36 -5.90
N GLY A 35 -9.99 -1.68 -4.68
CA GLY A 35 -9.56 -3.03 -4.31
C GLY A 35 -8.18 -3.45 -4.81
N GLN A 36 -7.42 -2.54 -5.45
CA GLN A 36 -6.10 -2.86 -5.98
C GLN A 36 -4.99 -2.50 -4.98
N MET A 37 -4.00 -3.38 -4.86
CA MET A 37 -2.74 -3.13 -4.20
C MET A 37 -1.67 -2.80 -5.24
N VAL A 38 -1.11 -1.60 -5.18
CA VAL A 38 -0.10 -1.10 -6.13
C VAL A 38 1.18 -0.78 -5.39
N ALA A 39 2.28 -1.39 -5.82
CA ALA A 39 3.61 -1.06 -5.33
C ALA A 39 4.21 0.09 -6.13
N VAL A 40 4.93 0.98 -5.45
CA VAL A 40 5.69 2.08 -6.04
C VAL A 40 7.15 1.91 -5.67
N VAL A 41 7.98 1.65 -6.68
CA VAL A 41 9.42 1.39 -6.52
C VAL A 41 10.24 2.44 -7.28
N GLY A 42 11.53 2.51 -6.98
CA GLY A 42 12.44 3.48 -7.57
C GLY A 42 13.62 3.76 -6.65
N HIS A 43 14.72 4.25 -7.21
CA HIS A 43 15.90 4.63 -6.45
C HIS A 43 15.64 5.79 -5.48
N ASN A 44 16.59 6.04 -4.56
CA ASN A 44 16.52 7.19 -3.67
C ASN A 44 16.50 8.49 -4.49
N GLY A 45 15.61 9.42 -4.13
CA GLY A 45 15.42 10.66 -4.87
C GLY A 45 14.52 10.56 -6.11
N ALA A 46 14.00 9.38 -6.46
CA ALA A 46 13.12 9.22 -7.63
C ALA A 46 11.75 9.93 -7.52
N GLY A 47 11.37 10.41 -6.32
CA GLY A 47 10.13 11.15 -6.10
C GLY A 47 9.01 10.38 -5.39
N LYS A 48 9.23 9.13 -4.94
CA LYS A 48 8.23 8.26 -4.30
C LYS A 48 7.47 8.92 -3.13
N THR A 49 8.19 9.42 -2.12
CA THR A 49 7.59 10.16 -0.99
C THR A 49 6.88 11.45 -1.44
N THR A 50 7.35 12.10 -2.51
CA THR A 50 6.67 13.29 -3.05
C THR A 50 5.34 12.89 -3.67
N LEU A 51 5.29 11.78 -4.40
CA LEU A 51 4.06 11.20 -4.94
C LEU A 51 3.08 10.85 -3.80
N ALA A 52 3.57 10.20 -2.74
CA ALA A 52 2.78 9.86 -1.55
C ALA A 52 2.11 11.10 -0.92
N ARG A 53 2.89 12.15 -0.72
CA ARG A 53 2.43 13.41 -0.12
C ARG A 53 1.45 14.18 -1.01
N VAL A 54 1.60 14.08 -2.33
CA VAL A 54 0.60 14.64 -3.24
C VAL A 54 -0.68 13.85 -3.18
N MET A 55 -0.64 12.51 -3.15
CA MET A 55 -1.85 11.67 -3.05
C MET A 55 -2.68 11.97 -1.79
N THR A 56 -2.05 12.46 -0.72
CA THR A 56 -2.70 12.79 0.55
C THR A 56 -2.98 14.28 0.71
N GLY A 57 -2.71 15.09 -0.32
CA GLY A 57 -2.94 16.54 -0.34
C GLY A 57 -2.01 17.34 0.59
N LEU A 58 -0.88 16.77 1.01
CA LEU A 58 0.13 17.45 1.84
C LEU A 58 1.03 18.39 1.03
N ILE A 59 1.19 18.12 -0.27
CA ILE A 59 1.95 18.96 -1.21
C ILE A 59 1.04 19.33 -2.39
N PRO A 60 0.98 20.60 -2.80
CA PRO A 60 0.22 21.01 -3.97
C PRO A 60 0.91 20.57 -5.27
N ILE A 61 0.11 20.35 -6.31
CA ILE A 61 0.60 20.13 -7.67
C ILE A 61 0.84 21.48 -8.37
N ALA A 62 1.84 21.53 -9.26
CA ALA A 62 2.14 22.68 -10.10
C ALA A 62 1.33 22.67 -11.42
N ALA A 63 1.00 21.49 -11.94
CA ALA A 63 0.15 21.29 -13.11
C ALA A 63 -0.47 19.88 -13.10
N GLY A 64 -1.44 19.65 -13.97
CA GLY A 64 -2.18 18.39 -14.08
C GLY A 64 -3.37 18.31 -13.12
N ALA A 65 -3.89 17.10 -12.91
CA ALA A 65 -5.00 16.84 -12.00
C ALA A 65 -4.84 15.52 -11.25
N VAL A 66 -5.32 15.49 -10.01
CA VAL A 66 -5.51 14.26 -9.23
C VAL A 66 -6.96 14.17 -8.82
N LYS A 67 -7.61 13.06 -9.18
CA LYS A 67 -9.01 12.77 -8.83
C LYS A 67 -9.08 11.52 -7.95
N VAL A 68 -9.96 11.55 -6.96
CA VAL A 68 -10.32 10.42 -6.11
C VAL A 68 -11.81 10.16 -6.31
N PHE A 69 -12.17 8.95 -6.75
CA PHE A 69 -13.53 8.60 -7.17
C PHE A 69 -14.17 9.63 -8.13
N GLY A 70 -13.39 10.09 -9.11
CA GLY A 70 -13.82 11.07 -10.11
C GLY A 70 -13.93 12.51 -9.61
N GLN A 71 -13.74 12.77 -8.32
CA GLN A 71 -13.78 14.11 -7.72
C GLN A 71 -12.36 14.65 -7.46
N PRO A 72 -12.11 15.97 -7.57
CA PRO A 72 -10.78 16.52 -7.31
C PRO A 72 -10.26 16.16 -5.92
N LEU A 73 -9.00 15.76 -5.81
CA LEU A 73 -8.39 15.31 -4.55
C LEU A 73 -8.65 16.23 -3.34
N PRO A 74 -8.56 17.58 -3.43
CA PRO A 74 -8.84 18.45 -2.28
C PRO A 74 -10.21 18.22 -1.65
N THR A 75 -11.21 17.85 -2.45
CA THR A 75 -12.59 17.58 -1.99
C THR A 75 -12.74 16.21 -1.32
N GLN A 76 -11.86 15.27 -1.64
CA GLN A 76 -11.90 13.87 -1.18
C GLN A 76 -10.71 13.49 -0.32
N ARG A 77 -9.94 14.46 0.17
CA ARG A 77 -8.70 14.22 0.92
C ARG A 77 -8.88 13.24 2.08
N ARG A 78 -10.02 13.29 2.77
CA ARG A 78 -10.38 12.38 3.88
C ARG A 78 -10.44 10.90 3.50
N LEU A 79 -10.66 10.59 2.22
CA LEU A 79 -10.68 9.20 1.73
C LEU A 79 -9.26 8.64 1.57
N VAL A 80 -8.22 9.46 1.67
CA VAL A 80 -6.82 9.06 1.53
C VAL A 80 -6.10 9.29 2.85
N GLN A 81 -5.53 8.23 3.42
CA GLN A 81 -4.67 8.33 4.60
C GLN A 81 -3.27 7.83 4.30
N MET A 82 -2.28 8.51 4.88
CA MET A 82 -0.87 8.13 4.77
C MET A 82 -0.42 7.45 6.07
N GLY A 83 0.30 6.34 5.95
CA GLY A 83 1.16 5.83 7.00
C GLY A 83 2.54 6.50 6.90
N PHE A 84 3.04 7.05 8.00
CA PHE A 84 4.37 7.67 8.11
C PHE A 84 5.33 6.73 8.84
N GLN A 85 6.63 6.94 8.62
CA GLN A 85 7.71 6.30 9.36
C GLN A 85 8.40 7.33 10.29
N PRO A 86 8.66 6.98 11.58
CA PRO A 86 8.18 5.78 12.26
C PRO A 86 6.65 5.84 12.51
N PRO A 87 5.94 4.71 12.50
CA PRO A 87 4.48 4.69 12.67
C PRO A 87 3.99 5.40 13.95
N SER A 88 4.79 5.35 15.02
CA SER A 88 4.48 5.99 16.30
C SER A 88 4.36 7.51 16.22
N ALA A 89 5.03 8.16 15.25
CA ALA A 89 4.96 9.61 15.07
C ALA A 89 3.57 10.10 14.60
N GLN A 90 2.68 9.17 14.23
CA GLN A 90 1.31 9.47 13.79
C GLN A 90 0.28 9.42 14.91
N LEU A 91 0.59 8.70 15.99
CA LEU A 91 -0.35 8.48 17.07
C LEU A 91 -0.54 9.76 17.87
N LEU A 92 -1.80 10.14 18.09
CA LEU A 92 -2.19 11.31 18.87
C LEU A 92 -2.68 10.90 20.26
N GLY A 93 -3.33 9.73 20.36
CA GLY A 93 -3.81 9.19 21.62
C GLY A 93 -2.68 8.61 22.48
N THR A 94 -2.83 8.70 23.80
CA THR A 94 -1.90 8.06 24.75
C THR A 94 -2.25 6.61 25.02
N THR A 95 -3.49 6.21 24.73
CA THR A 95 -4.01 4.83 24.81
C THR A 95 -4.62 4.38 23.48
N ILE A 96 -4.81 3.08 23.31
CA ILE A 96 -5.53 2.52 22.14
C ILE A 96 -6.93 3.12 22.01
N ALA A 97 -7.65 3.25 23.14
CA ALA A 97 -8.99 3.84 23.18
C ALA A 97 -9.00 5.28 22.64
N GLU A 98 -8.10 6.12 23.15
CA GLU A 98 -8.02 7.53 22.77
C GLU A 98 -7.69 7.70 21.29
N GLU A 99 -6.72 6.94 20.81
CA GLU A 99 -6.32 6.98 19.41
C GLU A 99 -7.46 6.58 18.48
N LEU A 100 -8.14 5.46 18.77
CA LEU A 100 -9.29 5.03 17.97
C LEU A 100 -10.48 5.98 18.11
N ALA A 101 -10.66 6.63 19.26
CA ALA A 101 -11.71 7.62 19.47
C ALA A 101 -11.50 8.85 18.57
N ILE A 102 -10.26 9.36 18.52
CA ILE A 102 -9.88 10.48 17.64
C ILE A 102 -10.15 10.11 16.18
N ALA A 103 -9.77 8.91 15.76
CA ALA A 103 -10.00 8.43 14.41
C ALA A 103 -11.49 8.30 14.07
N LEU A 104 -12.29 7.71 14.96
CA LEU A 104 -13.74 7.54 14.77
C LEU A 104 -14.49 8.87 14.73
N ALA A 105 -14.05 9.85 15.54
CA ALA A 105 -14.60 11.21 15.53
C ALA A 105 -14.33 11.97 14.21
N ALA A 106 -13.31 11.57 13.44
CA ALA A 106 -13.00 12.18 12.15
C ALA A 106 -13.92 11.72 10.99
N ARG A 107 -14.84 10.78 11.24
CA ARG A 107 -15.75 10.27 10.20
C ARG A 107 -16.75 11.34 9.72
N PRO A 108 -17.19 11.29 8.46
CA PRO A 108 -18.31 12.10 8.01
C PRO A 108 -19.58 11.74 8.79
N CYS A 109 -20.24 12.72 9.40
CA CYS A 109 -21.63 12.55 9.83
C CYS A 109 -22.51 12.47 8.57
N GLU A 110 -22.94 11.27 8.19
CA GLU A 110 -23.91 11.09 7.09
C GLU A 110 -25.36 11.27 7.55
N THR A 111 -25.62 11.20 8.86
CA THR A 111 -26.92 11.44 9.49
C THR A 111 -26.70 12.31 10.73
N GLY A 112 -27.64 13.22 11.03
CA GLY A 112 -27.61 14.12 12.19
C GLY A 112 -27.72 13.42 13.57
N GLU A 113 -27.32 12.15 13.66
CA GLU A 113 -27.24 11.37 14.90
C GLU A 113 -25.85 11.58 15.52
N VAL A 114 -25.62 12.75 16.09
CA VAL A 114 -24.38 13.10 16.81
C VAL A 114 -24.35 12.49 18.23
N GLU A 115 -25.31 11.63 18.59
CA GLU A 115 -25.21 10.80 19.78
C GLU A 115 -24.68 9.41 19.40
N SER A 116 -23.35 9.32 19.28
CA SER A 116 -22.70 8.01 19.40
C SER A 116 -22.90 7.53 20.84
N ASP A 117 -23.82 6.58 21.06
CA ASP A 117 -23.86 5.83 22.33
C ASP A 117 -22.44 5.34 22.63
N ALA A 118 -21.89 5.71 23.79
CA ALA A 118 -20.55 5.31 24.21
C ALA A 118 -20.36 3.79 24.12
N ARG A 119 -21.44 3.02 24.30
CA ARG A 119 -21.43 1.56 24.11
C ARG A 119 -21.18 1.14 22.67
N ARG A 120 -21.80 1.83 21.70
CA ARG A 120 -21.59 1.58 20.27
C ARG A 120 -20.14 1.88 19.87
N MET A 121 -19.62 3.03 20.32
CA MET A 121 -18.24 3.44 20.08
C MET A 121 -17.25 2.41 20.64
N GLN A 122 -17.46 1.98 21.89
CA GLN A 122 -16.63 0.98 22.53
C GLN A 122 -16.71 -0.40 21.84
N ALA A 123 -17.90 -0.83 21.42
CA ALA A 123 -18.08 -2.07 20.67
C ALA A 123 -17.33 -2.03 19.32
N GLU A 124 -17.36 -0.90 18.64
CA GLU A 124 -16.63 -0.69 17.39
C GLU A 124 -15.11 -0.68 17.60
N MET A 125 -14.60 -0.02 18.63
CA MET A 125 -13.18 -0.08 19.00
C MET A 125 -12.73 -1.52 19.26
N HIS A 126 -13.51 -2.31 20.00
CA HIS A 126 -13.21 -3.72 20.22
C HIS A 126 -13.23 -4.54 18.93
N ALA A 127 -14.16 -4.23 18.00
CA ALA A 127 -14.20 -4.90 16.69
C ALA A 127 -12.96 -4.57 15.85
N LEU A 128 -12.52 -3.31 15.84
CA LEU A 128 -11.27 -2.89 15.20
C LEU A 128 -10.07 -3.60 15.83
N CYS A 129 -9.94 -3.58 17.16
CA CYS A 129 -8.84 -4.25 17.83
C CYS A 129 -8.77 -5.74 17.50
N ARG A 130 -9.90 -6.47 17.52
CA ARG A 130 -9.92 -7.88 17.09
C ARG A 130 -9.50 -8.07 15.64
N ARG A 131 -10.03 -7.25 14.73
CA ARG A 131 -9.71 -7.30 13.29
C ARG A 131 -8.23 -7.08 13.02
N PHE A 132 -7.59 -6.19 13.77
CA PHE A 132 -6.18 -5.85 13.63
C PHE A 132 -5.28 -6.60 14.63
N GLY A 133 -5.78 -7.66 15.29
CA GLY A 133 -4.97 -8.50 16.19
C GLY A 133 -4.44 -7.78 17.44
N LEU A 134 -5.05 -6.67 17.84
CA LEU A 134 -4.72 -5.91 19.06
C LEU A 134 -5.50 -6.49 20.25
N ASN A 135 -5.18 -7.73 20.62
CA ASN A 135 -5.85 -8.49 21.68
C ASN A 135 -5.40 -8.04 23.08
N MET A 136 -5.68 -6.79 23.44
CA MET A 136 -5.32 -6.18 24.72
C MET A 136 -6.40 -5.18 25.17
N PRO A 137 -6.40 -4.76 26.45
CA PRO A 137 -7.33 -3.74 26.92
C PRO A 137 -7.22 -2.43 26.11
N LEU A 138 -8.35 -1.78 25.85
CA LEU A 138 -8.36 -0.47 25.16
C LEU A 138 -7.62 0.61 25.97
N THR A 139 -7.50 0.42 27.29
CA THR A 139 -6.75 1.28 28.21
C THR A 139 -5.23 1.10 28.11
N THR A 140 -4.73 0.14 27.32
CA THR A 140 -3.30 -0.07 27.15
C THR A 140 -2.63 1.19 26.58
N PRO A 141 -1.58 1.71 27.23
CA PRO A 141 -0.81 2.84 26.72
C PRO A 141 -0.10 2.49 25.41
N VAL A 142 -0.09 3.41 24.45
CA VAL A 142 0.51 3.19 23.12
C VAL A 142 2.01 2.90 23.17
N HIS A 143 2.72 3.42 24.17
CA HIS A 143 4.16 3.18 24.35
C HIS A 143 4.49 1.77 24.88
N HIS A 144 3.49 0.99 25.31
CA HIS A 144 3.67 -0.42 25.65
C HIS A 144 3.53 -1.35 24.42
N LEU A 145 3.17 -0.80 23.25
CA LEU A 145 2.98 -1.58 22.04
C LEU A 145 4.32 -1.86 21.36
N SER A 146 4.47 -3.07 20.80
CA SER A 146 5.57 -3.39 19.88
C SER A 146 5.43 -2.59 18.59
N GLY A 147 6.52 -2.41 17.82
CA GLY A 147 6.47 -1.70 16.54
C GLY A 147 5.41 -2.25 15.57
N GLY A 148 5.25 -3.57 15.51
CA GLY A 148 4.20 -4.22 14.73
C GLY A 148 2.78 -3.98 15.26
N GLN A 149 2.60 -3.78 16.58
CA GLN A 149 1.31 -3.41 17.16
C GLN A 149 0.99 -1.94 16.91
N VAL A 150 1.98 -1.05 17.03
CA VAL A 150 1.86 0.37 16.66
C VAL A 150 1.44 0.50 15.20
N ALA A 151 2.11 -0.19 14.28
CA ALA A 151 1.76 -0.15 12.86
C ALA A 151 0.31 -0.62 12.60
N ARG A 152 -0.13 -1.69 13.27
CA ARG A 152 -1.51 -2.17 13.17
C ARG A 152 -2.53 -1.19 13.77
N LEU A 153 -2.18 -0.51 14.86
CA LEU A 153 -3.01 0.55 15.43
C LEU A 153 -3.15 1.73 14.46
N CYS A 154 -2.06 2.19 13.85
CA CYS A 154 -2.12 3.28 12.86
C CYS A 154 -3.04 2.93 11.68
N ILE A 155 -2.99 1.68 11.19
CA ILE A 155 -3.87 1.22 10.11
C ILE A 155 -5.32 1.11 10.59
N ALA A 156 -5.53 0.59 11.80
CA ALA A 156 -6.85 0.53 12.42
C ALA A 156 -7.47 1.93 12.53
N SER A 157 -6.70 2.92 12.99
CA SER A 157 -7.07 4.34 13.04
C SER A 157 -7.38 4.89 11.65
N ALA A 158 -6.53 4.63 10.66
CA ALA A 158 -6.77 5.11 9.29
C ALA A 158 -8.10 4.58 8.74
N ILE A 159 -8.36 3.28 8.88
CA ILE A 159 -9.65 2.67 8.48
C ILE A 159 -10.81 3.20 9.32
N ALA A 160 -10.60 3.39 10.62
CA ALA A 160 -11.59 3.96 11.53
C ALA A 160 -11.98 5.39 11.12
N SER A 161 -11.07 6.19 10.57
CA SER A 161 -11.40 7.54 10.05
C SER A 161 -12.24 7.56 8.77
N GLY A 162 -12.51 6.39 8.18
CA GLY A 162 -13.24 6.27 6.92
C GLY A 162 -12.35 6.26 5.67
N ALA A 163 -11.02 6.20 5.83
CA ALA A 163 -10.09 6.22 4.71
C ALA A 163 -10.25 5.01 3.79
N TYR A 164 -10.49 5.23 2.51
CA TYR A 164 -10.66 4.18 1.51
C TYR A 164 -9.35 3.79 0.82
N ILE A 165 -8.47 4.76 0.65
CA ILE A 165 -7.15 4.64 0.03
C ILE A 165 -6.12 4.77 1.15
N LEU A 166 -5.26 3.76 1.28
CA LEU A 166 -4.16 3.77 2.22
C LEU A 166 -2.83 3.90 1.47
N VAL A 167 -2.04 4.91 1.82
CA VAL A 167 -0.71 5.16 1.25
C VAL A 167 0.34 4.83 2.30
N MET A 168 1.10 3.77 2.08
CA MET A 168 2.12 3.26 3.00
C MET A 168 3.50 3.63 2.47
N ASP A 169 4.18 4.58 3.12
CA ASP A 169 5.53 5.03 2.75
C ASP A 169 6.57 4.40 3.68
N GLU A 170 7.17 3.30 3.24
CA GLU A 170 8.19 2.51 3.95
C GLU A 170 7.81 2.12 5.41
N THR A 171 6.52 2.09 5.73
CA THR A 171 6.01 1.84 7.10
C THR A 171 6.37 0.46 7.66
N GLN A 172 6.77 -0.47 6.80
CA GLN A 172 7.14 -1.83 7.15
C GLN A 172 8.64 -2.00 7.39
N ALA A 173 9.47 -0.98 7.13
CA ALA A 173 10.94 -1.07 7.14
C ALA A 173 11.52 -1.58 8.47
N GLU A 174 10.91 -1.17 9.59
CA GLU A 174 11.38 -1.49 10.95
C GLU A 174 10.70 -2.73 11.56
N LEU A 175 9.82 -3.40 10.82
CA LEU A 175 9.15 -4.62 11.27
C LEU A 175 10.05 -5.84 11.11
N ASP A 176 10.01 -6.75 12.09
CA ASP A 176 10.60 -8.08 11.95
C ASP A 176 9.91 -8.88 10.81
N PRO A 177 10.55 -9.93 10.26
CA PRO A 177 10.01 -10.67 9.13
C PRO A 177 8.60 -11.24 9.34
N ALA A 178 8.27 -11.70 10.54
CA ALA A 178 6.96 -12.26 10.84
C ALA A 178 5.90 -11.15 10.90
N ALA A 179 6.21 -10.01 11.52
CA ALA A 179 5.35 -8.84 11.54
C ALA A 179 5.13 -8.26 10.14
N ARG A 180 6.16 -8.21 9.28
CA ARG A 180 6.04 -7.76 7.89
C ARG A 180 5.15 -8.70 7.07
N GLN A 181 5.31 -10.02 7.22
CA GLN A 181 4.43 -11.00 6.56
C GLN A 181 2.97 -10.85 6.99
N ALA A 182 2.71 -10.70 8.29
CA ALA A 182 1.36 -10.46 8.79
C ALA A 182 0.77 -9.13 8.28
N MET A 183 1.62 -8.11 8.06
CA MET A 183 1.21 -6.84 7.48
C MET A 183 0.84 -6.97 6.00
N ARG A 184 1.61 -7.74 5.22
CA ARG A 184 1.27 -8.03 3.81
C ARG A 184 -0.08 -8.74 3.70
N GLN A 185 -0.34 -9.73 4.56
CA GLN A 185 -1.62 -10.41 4.59
C GLN A 185 -2.76 -9.44 4.92
N LEU A 186 -2.58 -8.58 5.93
CA LEU A 186 -3.56 -7.57 6.29
C LEU A 186 -3.88 -6.63 5.11
N PHE A 187 -2.87 -6.18 4.35
CA PHE A 187 -3.08 -5.34 3.18
C PHE A 187 -3.85 -6.06 2.07
N ARG A 188 -3.55 -7.34 1.86
CA ARG A 188 -4.29 -8.19 0.91
C ARG A 188 -5.75 -8.33 1.31
N ASP A 189 -6.03 -8.65 2.57
CA ASP A 189 -7.40 -8.78 3.09
C ASP A 189 -8.17 -7.46 2.95
N LEU A 190 -7.52 -6.31 3.20
CA LEU A 190 -8.12 -4.99 3.01
C LEU A 190 -8.40 -4.68 1.54
N ALA A 191 -7.50 -5.07 0.64
CA ALA A 191 -7.66 -4.90 -0.81
C ALA A 191 -8.84 -5.74 -1.34
N GLU A 192 -8.96 -7.00 -0.91
CA GLU A 192 -10.09 -7.88 -1.22
C GLU A 192 -11.43 -7.33 -0.71
N GLN A 193 -11.41 -6.57 0.37
CA GLN A 193 -12.58 -5.83 0.89
C GLN A 193 -12.85 -4.51 0.14
N GLY A 194 -12.14 -4.26 -0.96
CA GLY A 194 -12.31 -3.12 -1.84
C GLY A 194 -11.43 -1.91 -1.53
N ARG A 195 -10.64 -1.92 -0.44
CA ARG A 195 -9.75 -0.79 -0.13
C ARG A 195 -8.64 -0.70 -1.17
N THR A 196 -8.18 0.52 -1.47
CA THR A 196 -7.02 0.69 -2.36
C THR A 196 -5.77 0.85 -1.51
N ILE A 197 -4.72 0.08 -1.82
CA ILE A 197 -3.46 0.14 -1.09
C ILE A 197 -2.37 0.61 -2.05
N LEU A 198 -1.67 1.68 -1.69
CA LEU A 198 -0.43 2.09 -2.35
C LEU A 198 0.73 1.81 -1.41
N LEU A 199 1.67 0.96 -1.84
CA LEU A 199 2.83 0.58 -1.04
C LEU A 199 4.10 1.14 -1.68
N ILE A 200 4.69 2.16 -1.06
CA ILE A 200 6.03 2.64 -1.41
C ILE A 200 7.02 1.84 -0.57
N THR A 201 7.85 1.06 -1.26
CA THR A 201 8.79 0.14 -0.61
C THR A 201 10.01 -0.08 -1.51
N HIS A 202 11.12 -0.46 -0.90
CA HIS A 202 12.31 -0.98 -1.58
C HIS A 202 12.44 -2.51 -1.41
N ASP A 203 11.59 -3.15 -0.61
CA ASP A 203 11.58 -4.60 -0.42
C ASP A 203 10.77 -5.29 -1.53
N MET A 204 11.42 -6.12 -2.34
CA MET A 204 10.75 -6.83 -3.42
C MET A 204 9.83 -7.96 -2.96
N GLU A 205 9.93 -8.45 -1.71
CA GLU A 205 8.94 -9.37 -1.13
C GLU A 205 7.60 -8.67 -0.91
N ASP A 206 7.63 -7.37 -0.56
CA ASP A 206 6.44 -6.54 -0.45
C ASP A 206 5.86 -6.21 -1.83
N VAL A 207 6.72 -5.97 -2.82
CA VAL A 207 6.31 -5.74 -4.22
C VAL A 207 5.67 -6.99 -4.81
N LEU A 208 6.21 -8.18 -4.51
CA LEU A 208 5.65 -9.46 -4.96
C LEU A 208 4.22 -9.68 -4.48
N ALA A 209 3.85 -9.08 -3.35
CA ALA A 209 2.51 -9.18 -2.80
C ALA A 209 1.47 -8.27 -3.47
N ALA A 210 1.89 -7.28 -4.27
CA ALA A 210 1.03 -6.32 -4.95
C ALA A 210 0.50 -6.85 -6.29
N ASP A 211 -0.57 -6.23 -6.81
CA ASP A 211 -1.13 -6.58 -8.12
C ASP A 211 -0.32 -5.99 -9.28
N ARG A 212 0.23 -4.79 -9.06
CA ARG A 212 0.84 -3.94 -10.07
C ARG A 212 1.98 -3.11 -9.48
N VAL A 213 2.99 -2.82 -10.31
CA VAL A 213 4.19 -2.08 -9.92
C VAL A 213 4.31 -0.83 -10.78
N LEU A 214 4.47 0.32 -10.11
CA LEU A 214 4.83 1.60 -10.70
C LEU A 214 6.31 1.86 -10.43
N VAL A 215 7.11 2.01 -11.48
CA VAL A 215 8.54 2.32 -11.35
C VAL A 215 8.74 3.81 -11.57
N LEU A 216 9.26 4.50 -10.57
CA LEU A 216 9.70 5.89 -10.68
C LEU A 216 11.21 5.99 -10.86
N GLU A 217 11.61 6.81 -11.82
CA GLU A 217 13.00 7.17 -12.06
C GLU A 217 13.10 8.66 -12.39
N ALA A 218 14.00 9.37 -11.70
CA ALA A 218 14.24 10.82 -11.90
C ALA A 218 12.94 11.66 -11.97
N GLY A 219 11.94 11.35 -11.13
CA GLY A 219 10.68 12.08 -11.08
C GLY A 219 9.70 11.75 -12.21
N ARG A 220 9.92 10.68 -12.98
CA ARG A 220 9.04 10.20 -14.05
C ARG A 220 8.57 8.79 -13.76
N LEU A 221 7.38 8.46 -14.26
CA LEU A 221 6.89 7.08 -14.28
C LEU A 221 7.47 6.42 -15.53
N VAL A 222 8.38 5.45 -15.34
CA VAL A 222 9.05 4.76 -16.46
C VAL A 222 8.38 3.43 -16.81
N ASP A 223 7.74 2.78 -15.83
CA ASP A 223 6.96 1.56 -16.03
C ASP A 223 5.69 1.54 -15.17
N ASP A 224 4.62 0.97 -15.73
CA ASP A 224 3.37 0.58 -15.04
C ASP A 224 2.99 -0.82 -15.51
N LEU A 225 3.32 -1.83 -14.69
CA LEU A 225 3.31 -3.24 -15.10
C LEU A 225 2.60 -4.12 -14.07
N PRO A 226 1.86 -5.16 -14.49
CA PRO A 226 1.45 -6.22 -13.57
C PRO A 226 2.67 -6.83 -12.86
N VAL A 227 2.50 -7.22 -11.59
CA VAL A 227 3.62 -7.75 -10.76
C VAL A 227 4.35 -8.93 -11.43
N ARG A 228 3.61 -9.80 -12.12
CA ARG A 228 4.19 -10.94 -12.83
C ARG A 228 5.11 -10.49 -13.97
N SER A 229 4.70 -9.49 -14.76
CA SER A 229 5.50 -8.94 -15.86
C SER A 229 6.72 -8.15 -15.35
N PHE A 230 6.68 -7.65 -14.12
CA PHE A 230 7.83 -7.00 -13.49
C PHE A 230 8.94 -8.02 -13.12
N PHE A 231 8.56 -9.21 -12.64
CA PHE A 231 9.50 -10.26 -12.21
C PHE A 231 9.83 -11.33 -13.26
N TYR A 232 9.06 -11.43 -14.35
CA TYR A 232 9.19 -12.44 -15.38
C TYR A 232 9.11 -11.83 -16.79
N SER A 233 10.00 -12.26 -17.69
CA SER A 233 10.02 -11.85 -19.10
C SER A 233 9.52 -12.99 -19.99
N GLU A 234 8.57 -12.70 -20.90
CA GLU A 234 8.06 -13.66 -21.88
C GLU A 234 9.06 -13.96 -23.00
N ARG A 235 9.95 -13.01 -23.32
CA ARG A 235 10.86 -13.08 -24.48
C ARG A 235 12.27 -13.57 -24.14
N GLY A 236 12.49 -13.99 -22.88
CA GLY A 236 13.83 -14.24 -22.36
C GLY A 236 14.60 -12.92 -22.09
N GLY A 237 15.75 -13.02 -21.43
CA GLY A 237 16.58 -11.86 -21.06
C GLY A 237 16.26 -11.27 -19.69
N ALA A 238 16.85 -10.10 -19.41
CA ALA A 238 16.70 -9.40 -18.13
C ALA A 238 15.25 -8.93 -17.93
N THR A 239 14.71 -9.17 -16.74
CA THR A 239 13.36 -8.73 -16.34
C THR A 239 13.35 -7.24 -16.02
N PRO A 240 12.19 -6.54 -16.02
CA PRO A 240 12.13 -5.15 -15.57
C PRO A 240 12.73 -4.95 -14.17
N CYS A 241 12.48 -5.87 -13.23
CA CYS A 241 13.13 -5.87 -11.92
C CYS A 241 14.66 -5.79 -12.01
N GLN A 242 15.27 -6.61 -12.87
CA GLN A 242 16.73 -6.64 -13.06
C GLN A 242 17.25 -5.43 -13.84
N GLN A 243 16.52 -4.97 -14.86
CA GLN A 243 16.89 -3.80 -15.67
C GLN A 243 16.96 -2.54 -14.81
N HIS A 244 16.06 -2.41 -13.84
CA HIS A 244 16.06 -1.33 -12.86
C HIS A 244 17.00 -1.56 -11.67
N GLY A 245 17.76 -2.65 -11.67
CA GLY A 245 18.77 -2.91 -10.63
C GLY A 245 18.23 -3.37 -9.28
N PHE A 246 16.99 -3.86 -9.20
CA PHE A 246 16.42 -4.41 -7.97
C PHE A 246 16.81 -5.88 -7.75
N GLU A 247 17.01 -6.26 -6.49
CA GLU A 247 17.21 -7.66 -6.10
C GLU A 247 15.88 -8.40 -6.03
N GLU A 248 15.79 -9.52 -6.72
CA GLU A 248 14.56 -10.30 -6.79
C GLU A 248 14.23 -11.04 -5.48
N PRO A 249 12.93 -11.22 -5.19
CA PRO A 249 12.49 -11.94 -4.01
C PRO A 249 12.87 -13.41 -4.12
N PHE A 250 12.97 -14.08 -2.96
CA PHE A 250 13.42 -15.46 -2.86
C PHE A 250 12.62 -16.40 -3.77
N LEU A 251 11.29 -16.29 -3.75
CA LEU A 251 10.40 -17.13 -4.57
C LEU A 251 10.73 -17.01 -6.06
N VAL A 252 10.93 -15.79 -6.56
CA VAL A 252 11.22 -15.54 -7.98
C VAL A 252 12.57 -16.14 -8.38
N ARG A 253 13.60 -15.98 -7.55
CA ARG A 253 14.93 -16.58 -7.78
C ARG A 253 14.89 -18.10 -7.77
N ALA A 254 14.22 -18.69 -6.78
CA ALA A 254 14.03 -20.14 -6.68
C ALA A 254 13.26 -20.68 -7.89
N ALA A 255 12.24 -19.94 -8.32
CA ALA A 255 11.43 -20.30 -9.47
C ALA A 255 12.22 -20.33 -10.77
N ARG A 256 13.01 -19.28 -10.99
CA ARG A 256 13.87 -19.19 -12.17
C ARG A 256 14.95 -20.26 -12.21
N SER A 257 15.60 -20.51 -11.08
CA SER A 257 16.62 -21.57 -10.97
C SER A 257 16.05 -22.94 -11.32
N THR A 258 14.86 -23.25 -10.78
CA THR A 258 14.15 -24.50 -11.06
C THR A 258 13.72 -24.59 -12.52
N ASN A 259 13.15 -23.52 -13.10
CA ASN A 259 12.80 -23.46 -14.51
C ASN A 259 14.00 -23.76 -15.42
N HIS A 260 15.13 -23.12 -15.15
CA HIS A 260 16.36 -23.31 -15.92
C HIS A 260 16.86 -24.76 -15.84
N ARG A 261 16.87 -25.37 -14.64
CA ARG A 261 17.37 -26.74 -14.44
C ARG A 261 16.44 -27.81 -15.03
N LEU A 262 15.13 -27.60 -14.99
CA LEU A 262 14.14 -28.61 -15.35
C LEU A 262 13.47 -28.37 -16.71
N GLY A 263 13.81 -27.29 -17.42
CA GLY A 263 13.21 -26.90 -18.69
C GLY A 263 11.75 -26.44 -18.55
N LEU A 264 11.40 -25.84 -17.41
CA LEU A 264 10.03 -25.38 -17.11
C LEU A 264 9.86 -23.89 -17.40
N ARG A 265 8.60 -23.44 -17.46
CA ARG A 265 8.22 -22.03 -17.68
C ARG A 265 7.17 -21.56 -16.66
N LEU A 266 7.42 -21.85 -15.39
CA LEU A 266 6.56 -21.40 -14.29
C LEU A 266 6.88 -19.93 -13.95
N SER A 267 5.90 -19.15 -13.51
CA SER A 267 6.12 -17.73 -13.17
C SER A 267 5.40 -17.33 -11.89
N PRO A 268 5.58 -18.09 -10.79
CA PRO A 268 4.77 -17.91 -9.58
C PRO A 268 4.93 -16.50 -8.99
N VAL A 269 3.84 -15.94 -8.51
CA VAL A 269 3.91 -14.76 -7.63
C VAL A 269 3.50 -15.09 -6.19
N THR A 270 3.14 -16.35 -5.94
CA THR A 270 2.86 -16.89 -4.61
C THR A 270 3.43 -18.30 -4.45
N GLU A 271 3.66 -18.72 -3.21
CA GLU A 271 4.09 -20.10 -2.92
C GLU A 271 3.06 -21.13 -3.39
N MET A 272 1.77 -20.81 -3.28
CA MET A 272 0.68 -21.69 -3.74
C MET A 272 0.74 -21.92 -5.25
N GLU A 273 0.88 -20.84 -6.05
CA GLU A 273 1.07 -20.95 -7.50
C GLU A 273 2.31 -21.80 -7.85
N TRP A 274 3.36 -21.68 -7.05
CA TRP A 274 4.58 -22.46 -7.25
C TRP A 274 4.37 -23.95 -7.00
N THR A 275 3.76 -24.30 -5.87
CA THR A 275 3.45 -25.69 -5.51
C THR A 275 2.52 -26.33 -6.53
N GLU A 276 1.44 -25.65 -6.90
CA GLU A 276 0.48 -26.14 -7.91
C GLU A 276 1.15 -26.32 -9.27
N GLY A 277 1.97 -25.37 -9.70
CA GLY A 277 2.72 -25.44 -10.95
C GLY A 277 3.66 -26.64 -11.00
N LEU A 278 4.39 -26.92 -9.91
CA LEU A 278 5.29 -28.07 -9.84
C LEU A 278 4.54 -29.41 -9.80
N GLN A 279 3.42 -29.49 -9.07
CA GLN A 279 2.57 -30.69 -9.02
C GLN A 279 2.01 -31.00 -10.41
N HIS A 280 1.52 -29.99 -11.14
CA HIS A 280 1.01 -30.16 -12.49
C HIS A 280 2.08 -30.71 -13.45
N VAL A 281 3.31 -30.16 -13.40
CA VAL A 281 4.43 -30.66 -14.20
C VAL A 281 4.79 -32.10 -13.85
N SER A 282 4.77 -32.46 -12.57
CA SER A 282 5.09 -33.82 -12.12
C SER A 282 4.03 -34.84 -12.52
N ALA A 283 2.76 -34.43 -12.63
CA ALA A 283 1.67 -35.31 -13.05
C ALA A 283 1.64 -35.55 -14.57
N CYS A 284 2.24 -34.66 -15.36
CA CYS A 284 2.31 -34.77 -16.82
C CYS A 284 3.57 -35.46 -17.35
N ARG A 285 4.50 -35.86 -16.47
CA ARG A 285 5.72 -36.63 -16.80
C ARG A 285 5.54 -38.10 -16.43
#